data_AF-A0A1F9B829-F1
#
_entry.id   AF-A0A1F9B829-F1
#
_cell.length_a   1.000
_cell.length_b   1.000
_cell.length_c   1.000
_cell.angle_alpha   90.00
_cell.angle_beta   90.00
_cell.angle_gamma   90.00
#
_symmetry.space_group_name_H-M   'P 1'
#
loop_
_entity.id
_entity.type
_entity.pdbx_description
1 polymer ?
#
loop_
_entity_poly.entity_id
_entity_poly.type
_entity_poly.pdbx_seq_one_letter_code
_entity_poly.pdbx_strand_id
1 'polypeptide(L)'
;MKKRQEKEGTDNIEGRIPIKEDDLVKCPFSWEKLIEMKDSKIEFFAGDGYKRLRIIEMDEKTRNIYMICELGKITWPLSYRKLEEVHSKIHSGKTVLLPFEIDKLIPTWGNFVAGLFRHFGCNENEFIRRDTTD
;
A
#
# COMPACT_ATOMS: atom_id res chain seq x y z
N MET A 1 -58.61 -28.29 -20.41
CA MET A 1 -57.40 -28.48 -21.26
C MET A 1 -56.68 -27.14 -21.40
N LYS A 2 -55.34 -27.19 -21.47
CA LYS A 2 -54.32 -26.12 -21.44
C LYS A 2 -53.72 -25.80 -20.05
N LYS A 3 -52.44 -26.17 -19.98
CA LYS A 3 -51.47 -26.21 -18.89
C LYS A 3 -50.80 -24.84 -18.67
N ARG A 4 -50.27 -24.63 -17.46
CA ARG A 4 -48.87 -24.24 -17.08
C ARG A 4 -48.96 -23.58 -15.68
N GLN A 5 -48.67 -24.29 -14.59
CA GLN A 5 -47.36 -24.43 -13.94
C GLN A 5 -46.59 -23.11 -13.83
N GLU A 6 -46.79 -22.41 -12.71
CA GLU A 6 -45.77 -21.53 -12.13
C GLU A 6 -45.13 -22.31 -10.97
N LYS A 7 -43.84 -22.63 -11.15
CA LYS A 7 -42.96 -23.13 -10.11
C LYS A 7 -42.36 -21.89 -9.45
N GLU A 8 -42.55 -21.74 -8.14
CA GLU A 8 -41.68 -20.89 -7.32
C GLU A 8 -40.28 -21.51 -7.36
N GLY A 9 -39.43 -20.94 -8.22
CA GLY A 9 -38.02 -21.23 -8.28
C GLY A 9 -37.31 -20.58 -7.11
N THR A 10 -36.88 -21.41 -6.17
CA THR A 10 -35.77 -21.11 -5.28
C THR A 10 -34.50 -20.94 -6.12
N ASP A 11 -34.07 -19.70 -6.35
CA ASP A 11 -32.74 -19.41 -6.84
C ASP A 11 -31.87 -18.92 -5.68
N ASN A 12 -31.03 -19.84 -5.21
CA ASN A 12 -29.81 -19.55 -4.49
C ASN A 12 -28.99 -18.54 -5.30
N ILE A 13 -28.67 -17.39 -4.71
CA ILE A 13 -27.49 -16.62 -5.11
C ILE A 13 -26.48 -16.76 -3.98
N GLU A 14 -25.54 -17.65 -4.26
CA GLU A 14 -24.34 -17.96 -3.52
C GLU A 14 -23.54 -16.71 -3.15
N GLY A 15 -23.01 -16.69 -1.92
CA GLY A 15 -21.68 -16.13 -1.68
C GLY A 15 -21.54 -14.61 -1.64
N ARG A 16 -22.39 -13.87 -0.93
CA ARG A 16 -21.88 -12.65 -0.26
C ARG A 16 -21.33 -13.06 1.10
N ILE A 17 -20.03 -13.36 1.14
CA ILE A 17 -19.29 -13.30 2.39
C ILE A 17 -19.38 -11.84 2.83
N PRO A 18 -19.96 -11.52 4.00
CA PRO A 18 -19.81 -10.19 4.56
C PRO A 18 -18.32 -10.00 4.75
N ILE A 19 -17.72 -9.03 4.04
CA ILE A 19 -16.35 -8.62 4.33
C ILE A 19 -16.40 -8.20 5.80
N LYS A 20 -15.82 -9.03 6.67
CA LYS A 20 -15.73 -8.71 8.08
C LYS A 20 -14.94 -7.41 8.14
N GLU A 21 -15.41 -6.44 8.91
CA GLU A 21 -14.68 -5.19 9.18
C GLU A 21 -13.24 -5.45 9.71
N ASP A 22 -12.93 -6.71 10.07
CA ASP A 22 -11.63 -7.22 10.50
C ASP A 22 -10.60 -7.51 9.37
N ASP A 23 -10.96 -7.49 8.08
CA ASP A 23 -9.98 -7.68 6.97
C ASP A 23 -9.30 -6.37 6.53
N LEU A 24 -9.55 -5.27 7.24
CA LEU A 24 -8.65 -4.11 7.24
C LEU A 24 -7.38 -4.49 8.00
N VAL A 25 -6.48 -5.22 7.33
CA VAL A 25 -5.10 -5.40 7.78
C VAL A 25 -4.56 -4.00 8.12
N LYS A 26 -4.44 -3.71 9.41
CA LYS A 26 -3.89 -2.44 9.88
C LYS A 26 -2.45 -2.39 9.39
N CYS A 27 -2.22 -1.61 8.34
CA CYS A 27 -0.88 -1.30 7.85
C CYS A 27 -0.02 -0.88 9.06
N PRO A 28 1.06 -1.63 9.39
CA PRO A 28 1.84 -1.39 10.60
C PRO A 28 2.89 -0.27 10.38
N PHE A 29 2.70 0.58 9.37
CA PHE A 29 3.60 1.68 9.07
C PHE A 29 3.66 2.64 10.27
N SER A 30 4.82 2.71 10.90
CA SER A 30 5.15 3.69 11.94
C SER A 30 6.66 3.92 11.95
N TRP A 31 7.09 4.95 12.67
CA TRP A 31 8.52 5.22 12.87
C TRP A 31 9.25 4.08 13.58
N GLU A 32 8.62 3.51 14.60
CA GLU A 32 9.14 2.38 15.38
C GLU A 32 9.31 1.15 14.47
N LYS A 33 8.37 0.93 13.55
CA LYS A 33 8.47 -0.18 12.62
C LYS A 33 9.62 0.00 11.62
N LEU A 34 9.89 1.23 11.19
CA LEU A 34 11.05 1.53 10.35
C LEU A 34 12.38 1.33 11.09
N ILE A 35 12.44 1.68 12.38
CA ILE A 35 13.59 1.38 13.24
C ILE A 35 13.80 -0.14 13.32
N GLU A 36 12.73 -0.90 13.58
CA GLU A 36 12.78 -2.37 13.62
C GLU A 36 13.31 -2.96 12.30
N MET A 37 12.84 -2.44 11.16
CA MET A 37 13.35 -2.84 9.83
C MET A 37 14.84 -2.54 9.65
N LYS A 38 15.31 -1.36 10.10
CA LYS A 38 16.72 -1.00 10.06
C LYS A 38 17.56 -1.97 10.88
N ASP A 39 17.18 -2.19 12.15
CA ASP A 39 17.97 -2.99 13.10
C ASP A 39 17.98 -4.47 12.71
N SER A 40 16.85 -4.96 12.19
CA SER A 40 16.72 -6.33 11.68
C SER A 40 17.23 -6.50 10.25
N LYS A 41 17.71 -5.43 9.61
CA LYS A 41 18.20 -5.39 8.22
C LYS A 41 17.18 -5.96 7.21
N ILE A 42 15.90 -5.69 7.44
CA ILE A 42 14.83 -6.16 6.56
C ILE A 42 14.98 -5.51 5.19
N GLU A 43 14.97 -6.35 4.16
CA GLU A 43 14.95 -5.94 2.77
C GLU A 43 13.52 -5.93 2.23
N PHE A 44 13.24 -4.99 1.33
CA PHE A 44 11.98 -4.91 0.61
C PHE A 44 12.24 -4.58 -0.86
N PHE A 45 11.32 -4.99 -1.74
CA PHE A 45 11.38 -4.64 -3.14
C PHE A 45 10.91 -3.20 -3.36
N ALA A 46 11.56 -2.50 -4.30
CA ALA A 46 11.04 -1.25 -4.84
C ALA A 46 9.71 -1.49 -5.57
N GLY A 47 9.02 -0.39 -5.91
CA GLY A 47 7.70 -0.42 -6.57
C GLY A 47 7.71 -1.15 -7.91
N ASP A 48 8.85 -1.16 -8.61
CA ASP A 48 9.08 -1.89 -9.86
C ASP A 48 9.27 -3.41 -9.68
N GLY A 49 9.50 -3.89 -8.44
CA GLY A 49 9.71 -5.31 -8.13
C GLY A 49 11.09 -5.87 -8.49
N TYR A 50 12.01 -5.06 -9.03
CA TYR A 50 13.32 -5.55 -9.48
C TYR A 50 14.43 -5.27 -8.47
N LYS A 51 14.43 -4.09 -7.85
CA LYS A 51 15.50 -3.67 -6.93
C LYS A 51 15.13 -3.97 -5.49
N ARG A 52 16.06 -4.52 -4.71
CA ARG A 52 15.95 -4.56 -3.26
C ARG A 52 16.52 -3.31 -2.60
N LEU A 53 15.84 -2.89 -1.55
CA LEU A 53 16.19 -1.76 -0.69
C LEU A 53 16.18 -2.22 0.75
N ARG A 54 17.01 -1.58 1.58
CA ARG A 54 16.90 -1.65 3.04
C ARG A 54 17.22 -0.29 3.64
N ILE A 55 16.67 -0.02 4.81
CA ILE A 55 17.01 1.16 5.60
C ILE A 55 18.38 0.91 6.25
N ILE A 56 19.30 1.85 6.11
CA ILE A 56 20.65 1.74 6.71
C ILE A 56 20.89 2.74 7.83
N GLU A 57 20.22 3.89 7.80
CA GLU A 57 20.41 4.95 8.76
C GLU A 57 19.10 5.72 8.93
N MET A 58 18.86 6.16 10.17
CA MET A 58 17.73 6.99 10.55
C MET A 58 18.23 8.04 11.53
N ASP A 59 17.99 9.30 11.23
CA ASP A 59 18.30 10.42 12.12
C ASP A 59 17.09 10.68 13.01
N GLU A 60 17.23 10.45 14.31
CA GLU A 60 16.16 10.65 15.30
C GLU A 60 15.77 12.12 15.47
N LYS A 61 16.71 13.06 15.31
CA LYS A 61 16.46 14.50 15.49
C LYS A 61 15.71 15.08 14.29
N THR A 62 16.17 14.76 13.09
CA THR A 62 15.57 15.30 11.85
C THR A 62 14.46 14.42 11.29
N ARG A 63 14.30 13.20 11.83
CA ARG A 63 13.39 12.15 11.35
C ARG A 63 13.59 11.86 9.86
N ASN A 64 14.85 11.82 9.43
CA ASN A 64 15.24 11.47 8.06
C ASN A 64 15.67 10.01 7.98
N ILE A 65 15.42 9.39 6.83
CA ILE A 65 15.70 7.98 6.56
C ILE A 65 16.61 7.88 5.35
N TYR A 66 17.60 7.02 5.43
CA TYR A 66 18.51 6.70 4.33
C TYR A 66 18.39 5.22 3.99
N MET A 67 18.27 4.92 2.70
CA MET A 67 18.16 3.57 2.18
C MET A 67 19.38 3.24 1.34
N ILE A 68 19.69 1.96 1.23
CA ILE A 68 20.69 1.45 0.30
C ILE A 68 20.03 0.44 -0.63
N CYS A 69 20.38 0.47 -1.91
CA CYS A 69 20.02 -0.60 -2.84
C CYS A 69 21.07 -1.71 -2.86
N GLU A 70 20.72 -2.84 -3.46
CA GLU A 70 21.61 -4.01 -3.62
C GLU A 70 22.96 -3.70 -4.29
N LEU A 71 23.04 -2.61 -5.08
CA LEU A 71 24.28 -2.15 -5.73
C LEU A 71 25.17 -1.30 -4.81
N GLY A 72 24.80 -1.14 -3.53
CA GLY A 72 25.54 -0.34 -2.56
C GLY A 72 25.32 1.18 -2.68
N LYS A 73 24.42 1.64 -3.55
CA LYS A 73 24.11 3.07 -3.69
C LYS A 73 23.16 3.51 -2.58
N ILE A 74 23.59 4.52 -1.82
CA ILE A 74 22.81 5.15 -0.75
C ILE A 74 21.93 6.25 -1.35
N THR A 75 20.68 6.34 -0.90
CA THR A 75 19.74 7.38 -1.31
C THR A 75 20.06 8.71 -0.62
N TRP A 76 19.58 9.83 -1.18
CA TRP A 76 19.45 11.07 -0.41
C TRP A 76 18.48 10.87 0.78
N PRO A 77 18.42 11.79 1.77
CA PRO A 77 17.52 11.63 2.90
C PRO A 77 16.05 11.75 2.50
N LEU A 78 15.20 10.89 3.07
CA LEU A 78 13.75 11.01 3.02
C LEU A 78 13.20 11.41 4.39
N SER A 79 12.43 12.50 4.43
CA SER A 79 11.74 12.90 5.65
C SER A 79 10.59 11.94 5.96
N TYR A 80 10.54 11.43 7.19
CA TYR A 80 9.45 10.61 7.67
C TYR A 80 8.10 11.33 7.64
N ARG A 81 8.08 12.64 7.92
CA ARG A 81 6.85 13.45 7.79
C ARG A 81 6.27 13.36 6.38
N LYS A 82 7.13 13.34 5.35
CA LYS A 82 6.68 13.19 3.96
C LYS A 82 6.11 11.80 3.70
N LEU A 83 6.71 10.76 4.27
CA LEU A 83 6.14 9.41 4.23
C LEU A 83 4.75 9.38 4.90
N GLU A 84 4.59 9.95 6.09
CA GLU A 84 3.29 10.01 6.77
C GLU A 84 2.22 10.73 5.93
N GLU A 85 2.60 11.85 5.29
CA GLU A 85 1.72 12.60 4.39
C GLU A 85 1.24 11.73 3.21
N VAL A 86 2.15 10.98 2.56
CA VAL A 86 1.80 10.09 1.45
C VAL A 86 0.98 8.89 1.94
N HIS A 87 1.39 8.26 3.04
CA HIS A 87 0.69 7.14 3.67
C HIS A 87 -0.78 7.51 3.96
N SER A 88 -1.00 8.67 4.57
CA SER A 88 -2.35 9.18 4.88
C SER A 88 -3.18 9.42 3.62
N LYS A 89 -2.55 9.89 2.53
CA LYS A 89 -3.23 10.08 1.23
C LYS A 89 -3.61 8.76 0.58
N ILE A 90 -2.79 7.72 0.72
CA ILE A 90 -3.08 6.37 0.20
C ILE A 90 -4.29 5.80 0.94
N HIS A 91 -4.25 5.79 2.27
CA HIS A 91 -5.34 5.24 3.08
C HIS A 91 -6.65 6.02 2.96
N SER A 92 -6.60 7.33 2.69
CA SER A 92 -7.80 8.13 2.42
C SER A 92 -8.29 8.05 0.97
N GLY A 93 -7.62 7.28 0.09
CA GLY A 93 -7.95 7.17 -1.33
C GLY A 93 -7.67 8.43 -2.17
N LYS A 94 -6.98 9.42 -1.61
CA LYS A 94 -6.60 10.66 -2.31
C LYS A 94 -5.45 10.48 -3.29
N THR A 95 -4.69 9.40 -3.15
CA THR A 95 -3.65 8.98 -4.10
C THR A 95 -3.64 7.45 -4.17
N VAL A 96 -3.19 6.90 -5.28
CA VAL A 96 -3.02 5.45 -5.45
C VAL A 96 -1.57 5.07 -5.17
N LEU A 97 -1.34 3.83 -4.75
CA LEU A 97 -0.01 3.28 -4.48
C LEU A 97 0.72 2.96 -5.80
N LEU A 98 0.96 3.99 -6.62
CA LEU A 98 1.73 3.89 -7.86
C LEU A 98 2.95 4.79 -7.77
N PRO A 99 4.15 4.32 -8.20
CA PRO A 99 5.37 5.13 -8.19
C PRO A 99 5.18 6.53 -8.80
N PHE A 100 4.54 6.61 -9.96
CA PHE A 100 4.30 7.87 -10.66
C PHE A 100 3.43 8.85 -9.86
N GLU A 101 2.39 8.37 -9.17
CA GLU A 101 1.51 9.24 -8.38
C GLU A 101 2.20 9.72 -7.10
N ILE A 102 3.01 8.86 -6.48
CA ILE A 102 3.80 9.22 -5.31
C ILE A 102 4.91 10.20 -5.67
N ASP A 103 5.53 10.05 -6.85
CA ASP A 103 6.55 10.99 -7.34
C ASP A 103 6.02 12.42 -7.48
N LYS A 104 4.73 12.62 -7.74
CA LYS A 104 4.13 13.97 -7.74
C LYS A 104 4.10 14.60 -6.35
N LEU A 105 4.19 13.81 -5.29
CA LEU A 105 4.16 14.25 -3.89
C LEU A 105 5.57 14.37 -3.30
N ILE A 106 6.44 13.43 -3.66
CA ILE A 106 7.85 13.38 -3.25
C ILE A 106 8.66 13.01 -4.49
N PRO A 107 9.11 14.01 -5.28
CA PRO A 107 9.82 13.76 -6.52
C PRO A 107 11.02 12.84 -6.33
N THR A 108 11.20 11.91 -7.27
CA THR A 108 12.30 10.93 -7.35
C THR A 108 12.27 9.80 -6.31
N TRP A 109 11.26 9.78 -5.43
CA TRP A 109 11.10 8.78 -4.37
C TRP A 109 10.00 7.76 -4.64
N GLY A 110 9.17 7.99 -5.65
CA GLY A 110 7.94 7.25 -5.90
C GLY A 110 8.15 5.75 -5.95
N ASN A 111 9.20 5.31 -6.65
CA ASN A 111 9.52 3.88 -6.74
C ASN A 111 9.88 3.27 -5.37
N PHE A 112 10.67 3.95 -4.56
CA PHE A 112 11.13 3.42 -3.27
C PHE A 112 9.99 3.42 -2.24
N VAL A 113 9.21 4.50 -2.21
CA VAL A 113 8.08 4.67 -1.29
C VAL A 113 6.94 3.73 -1.63
N ALA A 114 6.63 3.52 -2.92
CA ALA A 114 5.65 2.54 -3.33
C ALA A 114 6.02 1.13 -2.86
N GLY A 115 7.29 0.75 -3.03
CA GLY A 115 7.83 -0.52 -2.55
C GLY A 115 7.71 -0.70 -1.03
N LEU A 116 8.08 0.35 -0.28
CA LEU A 116 8.01 0.35 1.19
C LEU A 116 6.56 0.16 1.68
N PHE A 117 5.61 0.92 1.13
CA PHE A 117 4.20 0.79 1.54
C PHE A 117 3.58 -0.52 1.08
N ARG A 118 3.96 -1.04 -0.09
CA ARG A 118 3.55 -2.39 -0.51
C ARG A 118 4.08 -3.46 0.46
N HIS A 119 5.31 -3.31 0.95
CA HIS A 119 5.87 -4.21 1.96
C HIS A 119 5.06 -4.19 3.27
N PHE A 120 4.52 -3.04 3.65
CA PHE A 120 3.62 -2.92 4.79
C PHE A 120 2.18 -3.40 4.54
N GLY A 121 1.86 -3.86 3.34
CA GLY A 121 0.51 -4.27 2.98
C GLY A 121 -0.45 -3.08 2.84
N CYS A 122 0.05 -1.88 2.50
CA CYS A 122 -0.84 -0.83 2.02
C CYS A 122 -1.52 -1.34 0.75
N ASN A 123 -2.84 -1.52 0.80
CA ASN A 123 -3.58 -1.98 -0.36
C ASN A 123 -3.63 -0.86 -1.41
N GLU A 124 -3.23 -1.19 -2.65
CA GLU A 124 -3.78 -0.53 -3.83
C GLU A 124 -5.29 -0.74 -3.73
N ASN A 125 -6.06 0.26 -3.29
CA ASN A 125 -7.49 0.13 -3.10
C ASN A 125 -8.10 -0.69 -4.25
N GLU A 126 -8.79 -1.78 -3.90
CA GLU A 126 -9.82 -2.38 -4.73
C GLU A 126 -10.91 -1.32 -4.98
N PHE A 127 -10.60 -0.38 -5.87
CA PHE A 127 -11.57 0.53 -6.43
C PHE A 127 -12.35 -0.29 -7.45
N ILE A 128 -13.25 -1.16 -6.95
CA ILE A 128 -14.38 -1.62 -7.74
C ILE A 128 -15.13 -0.36 -8.11
N ARG A 129 -14.96 0.07 -9.37
CA ARG A 129 -15.82 1.05 -10.02
C ARG A 129 -17.25 0.59 -9.81
N ARG A 130 -17.98 1.24 -8.90
CA ARG A 130 -19.43 1.26 -8.99
C ARG A 130 -19.73 2.25 -10.10
N ASP A 131 -19.78 1.75 -11.32
CA ASP A 131 -20.42 2.47 -12.42
C ASP A 131 -21.91 2.60 -12.03
N THR A 132 -22.26 3.72 -11.41
CA THR A 132 -23.65 4.19 -11.37
C THR A 132 -23.94 4.81 -12.72
N THR A 133 -24.47 3.99 -13.63
CA THR A 133 -25.32 4.48 -14.72
C THR A 133 -26.74 4.61 -14.17
N ASP A 134 -27.23 5.84 -14.14
CA ASP A 134 -28.64 6.22 -13.98
C ASP A 134 -29.55 5.56 -15.03
#